data_AF-X6NIG9-F1
#
_entry.id   AF-X6NIG9-F1
#
_cell.length_a   1.000
_cell.length_b   1.000
_cell.length_c   1.000
_cell.angle_alpha   90.00
_cell.angle_beta   90.00
_cell.angle_gamma   90.00
#
_symmetry.space_group_name_H-M   'P 1'
#
loop_
_entity.id
_entity.type
_entity.pdbx_description
1 polymer ?
#
loop_
_entity_poly.entity_id
_entity_poly.type
_entity_poly.pdbx_seq_one_letter_code
_entity_poly.pdbx_strand_id
1 'polypeptide(L)'
;RTQEAGQENNGHGGSSADVDFMPIDLVPKVRELEYEFVFGVNHHGDEADILLGNDCLKSVSHVVDGEVMFEGKYDDNDGSLGLVGAMSNDSPVELFTQALDEETHNIVMILIDDIRNDITIEVKNLTNVSNSTLQDCMTEFAVDALGRKLCYRIVVKDSQVIGVLAPLADDIKQLPFLEHVIPPEGSLVKIRKGNSAGIIKNIPTGIIVTNNPKDNFVRKDLQFTREGTELFRKHVADLHGFVDCEVVYENGEWQLEKPDQKAFNVTDLELADEDTQTEYFYVQDSLRSEVTNDITILLDKVDKIVIQLKNKSYKNIDQVKNALKEANETLYNAKIMRCHLTEKQGSNIDSEITTVLNESQTRISQIERELRTLRFETNMM
;
A
#
# COMPACT_ATOMS: atom_id res chain seq x y z
N ARG A 1 55.53 -41.98 20.55
CA ARG A 1 56.44 -41.49 21.61
C ARG A 1 57.26 -40.36 21.00
N THR A 2 57.12 -39.18 21.61
CA THR A 2 57.97 -37.97 21.50
C THR A 2 57.84 -37.09 20.24
N GLN A 3 57.44 -35.85 20.54
CA GLN A 3 57.37 -34.63 19.72
C GLN A 3 58.77 -34.12 19.35
N GLU A 4 58.85 -33.24 18.35
CA GLU A 4 59.42 -31.89 18.53
C GLU A 4 59.10 -30.97 17.35
N ALA A 5 58.99 -29.68 17.65
CA ALA A 5 58.56 -28.57 16.81
C ALA A 5 59.69 -27.53 16.64
N GLY A 6 59.57 -26.65 15.64
CA GLY A 6 60.25 -25.36 15.50
C GLY A 6 59.81 -24.69 14.18
N GLN A 7 59.07 -23.57 14.15
CA GLN A 7 59.50 -22.15 14.30
C GLN A 7 60.60 -21.73 13.28
N GLU A 8 60.60 -20.61 12.56
CA GLU A 8 59.76 -19.40 12.45
C GLU A 8 60.32 -18.45 11.33
N ASN A 9 59.52 -17.46 10.90
CA ASN A 9 59.87 -16.08 10.45
C ASN A 9 60.07 -15.64 8.95
N ASN A 10 59.06 -14.87 8.49
CA ASN A 10 59.02 -13.44 8.08
C ASN A 10 59.89 -12.83 6.93
N GLY A 11 59.22 -12.38 5.85
CA GLY A 11 58.85 -10.96 5.65
C GLY A 11 59.55 -10.06 4.58
N HIS A 12 58.71 -9.48 3.69
CA HIS A 12 58.69 -8.11 3.08
C HIS A 12 59.17 -7.81 1.62
N GLY A 13 58.26 -7.19 0.83
CA GLY A 13 58.55 -6.14 -0.18
C GLY A 13 57.84 -6.24 -1.56
N GLY A 14 56.85 -5.37 -1.86
CA GLY A 14 56.16 -5.20 -3.18
C GLY A 14 57.02 -4.49 -4.25
N SER A 15 56.63 -4.25 -5.52
CA SER A 15 55.32 -4.18 -6.22
C SER A 15 55.49 -4.34 -7.75
N SER A 16 54.50 -4.87 -8.46
CA SER A 16 54.03 -4.37 -9.77
C SER A 16 52.62 -4.87 -10.03
N ALA A 17 51.76 -3.99 -10.55
CA ALA A 17 50.36 -4.26 -10.82
C ALA A 17 50.19 -5.28 -11.94
N ASP A 18 49.93 -6.53 -11.58
CA ASP A 18 49.13 -7.43 -12.39
C ASP A 18 47.71 -7.34 -11.85
N VAL A 19 46.77 -6.92 -12.70
CA VAL A 19 45.34 -7.13 -12.42
C VAL A 19 45.16 -8.63 -12.57
N ASP A 20 45.37 -9.35 -11.47
CA ASP A 20 45.07 -10.76 -11.34
C ASP A 20 43.58 -10.93 -11.62
N PHE A 21 43.25 -11.26 -12.86
CA PHE A 21 41.91 -11.67 -13.23
C PHE A 21 41.68 -13.03 -12.56
N MET A 22 40.89 -13.03 -11.50
CA MET A 22 40.41 -14.28 -10.93
C MET A 22 39.53 -14.97 -11.98
N PRO A 23 39.79 -16.25 -12.31
CA PRO A 23 38.83 -17.04 -13.07
C PRO A 23 37.51 -17.00 -12.31
N ILE A 24 36.45 -16.51 -12.95
CA ILE A 24 35.12 -16.56 -12.35
C ILE A 24 34.70 -18.02 -12.38
N ASP A 25 34.70 -18.65 -11.21
CA ASP A 25 34.09 -19.96 -11.00
C ASP A 25 32.57 -19.78 -11.12
N LEU A 26 32.05 -19.95 -12.34
CA LEU A 26 30.62 -20.02 -12.56
C LEU A 26 30.14 -21.34 -11.97
N VAL A 27 29.53 -21.28 -10.80
CA VAL A 27 28.74 -22.38 -10.24
C VAL A 27 27.27 -22.09 -10.59
N PRO A 28 26.78 -22.48 -11.78
CA PRO A 28 25.39 -22.27 -12.12
C PRO A 28 24.50 -23.00 -11.10
N LYS A 29 23.65 -22.25 -10.39
CA LYS A 29 22.61 -22.82 -9.52
C LYS A 29 21.41 -23.36 -10.30
N VAL A 30 21.63 -23.89 -11.50
CA VAL A 30 20.59 -24.47 -12.37
C VAL A 30 21.06 -25.84 -12.85
N ARG A 31 20.10 -26.74 -13.10
CA ARG A 31 20.40 -28.14 -13.48
C ARG A 31 21.10 -28.15 -14.84
N GLU A 32 22.38 -28.49 -14.84
CA GLU A 32 23.30 -28.43 -15.99
C GLU A 32 22.87 -29.21 -17.26
N LEU A 33 21.81 -30.01 -17.20
CA LEU A 33 21.32 -30.85 -18.30
C LEU A 33 20.22 -30.20 -19.16
N GLU A 34 19.66 -29.07 -18.73
CA GLU A 34 18.52 -28.41 -19.36
C GLU A 34 18.92 -27.25 -20.28
N TYR A 35 20.20 -26.86 -20.25
CA TYR A 35 20.71 -25.70 -20.97
C TYR A 35 21.94 -26.08 -21.78
N GLU A 36 21.95 -25.70 -23.05
CA GLU A 36 23.09 -25.80 -23.92
C GLU A 36 23.84 -24.45 -23.91
N PHE A 37 25.09 -24.51 -23.47
CA PHE A 37 25.99 -23.36 -23.42
C PHE A 37 26.87 -23.39 -24.66
N VAL A 38 26.65 -22.43 -25.56
CA VAL A 38 27.51 -22.27 -26.72
C VAL A 38 28.52 -21.19 -26.40
N PHE A 39 29.76 -21.60 -26.28
CA PHE A 39 30.89 -20.70 -26.14
C PHE A 39 31.41 -20.34 -27.52
N GLY A 40 31.69 -19.06 -27.76
CA GLY A 40 32.21 -18.62 -29.05
C GLY A 40 33.65 -19.08 -29.18
N VAL A 41 33.92 -20.06 -30.05
CA VAL A 41 35.30 -20.54 -30.31
C VAL A 41 36.11 -19.39 -30.91
N ASN A 42 37.01 -18.80 -30.12
CA ASN A 42 38.16 -18.13 -30.72
C ASN A 42 39.08 -19.23 -31.24
N HIS A 43 39.13 -19.38 -32.58
CA HIS A 43 40.05 -20.31 -33.22
C HIS A 43 41.48 -20.00 -32.81
N HIS A 44 42.03 -20.71 -31.84
CA HIS A 44 43.46 -21.04 -31.77
C HIS A 44 43.66 -22.33 -30.95
N GLY A 45 43.55 -23.47 -31.63
CA GLY A 45 44.43 -24.59 -31.34
C GLY A 45 45.78 -24.32 -32.01
N ASP A 46 46.86 -24.79 -31.40
CA ASP A 46 48.25 -24.44 -31.71
C ASP A 46 48.58 -22.95 -31.47
N GLU A 47 49.31 -22.56 -30.41
CA GLU A 47 50.12 -23.34 -29.46
C GLU A 47 49.62 -23.29 -28.01
N ALA A 48 49.62 -24.49 -27.41
CA ALA A 48 49.73 -24.83 -25.99
C ALA A 48 48.58 -24.50 -25.03
N ASP A 49 48.34 -25.48 -24.16
CA ASP A 49 47.50 -25.48 -22.96
C ASP A 49 45.99 -25.27 -23.16
N ILE A 50 45.25 -26.33 -22.83
CA ILE A 50 43.81 -26.28 -22.52
C ILE A 50 43.68 -25.53 -21.19
N LEU A 51 43.96 -24.24 -21.22
CA LEU A 51 43.43 -23.25 -20.30
C LEU A 51 42.23 -22.66 -21.03
N LEU A 52 41.12 -22.51 -20.32
CA LEU A 52 39.87 -21.86 -20.78
C LEU A 52 40.19 -20.44 -21.25
N GLY A 53 40.72 -20.30 -22.47
CA GLY A 53 41.16 -19.06 -23.04
C GLY A 53 39.98 -18.36 -23.70
N ASN A 54 39.59 -17.21 -23.16
CA ASN A 54 38.81 -16.15 -23.81
C ASN A 54 37.61 -16.57 -24.68
N ASP A 55 36.94 -17.67 -24.38
CA ASP A 55 35.67 -17.96 -25.03
C ASP A 55 34.56 -17.23 -24.27
N CYS A 56 34.12 -16.09 -24.81
CA CYS A 56 32.92 -15.42 -24.31
C CYS A 56 31.72 -16.34 -24.55
N LEU A 57 30.90 -16.52 -23.52
CA LEU A 57 29.62 -17.21 -23.61
C LEU A 57 28.79 -16.53 -24.71
N LYS A 58 28.59 -17.21 -25.84
CA LYS A 58 27.98 -16.65 -27.04
C LYS A 58 26.46 -16.72 -26.96
N SER A 59 25.94 -17.83 -26.48
CA SER A 59 24.51 -18.02 -26.23
C SER A 59 24.29 -19.11 -25.20
N VAL A 60 23.16 -19.02 -24.51
CA VAL A 60 22.64 -20.07 -23.64
C VAL A 60 21.23 -20.36 -24.12
N SER A 61 20.96 -21.60 -24.48
CA SER A 61 19.63 -22.03 -24.91
C SER A 61 19.10 -23.09 -23.98
N HIS A 62 17.88 -22.90 -23.48
CA HIS A 62 17.17 -23.99 -22.83
C HIS A 62 16.76 -25.01 -23.92
N VAL A 63 16.93 -26.30 -23.65
CA VAL A 63 16.69 -27.38 -24.64
C VAL A 63 15.25 -27.38 -25.15
N VAL A 64 14.31 -26.80 -24.39
CA VAL A 64 12.87 -26.75 -24.71
C VAL A 64 12.39 -25.32 -25.07
N ASP A 65 12.83 -24.31 -24.33
CA ASP A 65 12.29 -22.94 -24.44
C ASP A 65 13.07 -22.05 -25.41
N GLY A 66 14.13 -22.58 -26.02
CA GLY A 66 14.96 -21.88 -27.00
C GLY A 66 15.99 -20.95 -26.36
N GLU A 67 16.44 -19.95 -27.13
CA GLU A 67 17.50 -19.03 -26.71
C GLU A 67 17.07 -18.19 -25.51
N VAL A 68 17.85 -18.24 -24.43
CA VAL A 68 17.60 -17.48 -23.21
C VAL A 68 18.40 -16.19 -23.29
N MET A 69 17.70 -15.06 -23.26
CA MET A 69 18.30 -13.73 -23.26
C MET A 69 18.78 -13.40 -21.85
N PHE A 70 20.08 -13.14 -21.70
CA PHE A 70 20.68 -12.60 -20.48
C PHE A 70 21.29 -11.22 -20.76
N GLU A 71 21.20 -10.30 -19.80
CA GLU A 71 22.06 -9.12 -19.77
C GLU A 71 23.00 -9.28 -18.58
N GLY A 72 24.31 -9.41 -18.86
CA GLY A 72 25.33 -9.45 -17.82
C GLY A 72 25.54 -8.05 -17.28
N LYS A 73 25.15 -7.80 -16.02
CA LYS A 73 25.58 -6.58 -15.31
C LYS A 73 26.86 -6.89 -14.55
N TYR A 74 27.89 -6.13 -14.85
CA TYR A 74 29.13 -6.12 -14.07
C TYR A 74 28.95 -5.14 -12.90
N ASP A 75 29.15 -5.60 -11.67
CA ASP A 75 29.19 -4.72 -10.50
C ASP A 75 30.63 -4.22 -10.31
N ASP A 76 30.85 -2.93 -10.56
CA ASP A 76 32.16 -2.29 -10.45
C ASP A 76 32.73 -2.32 -9.01
N ASN A 77 31.90 -2.62 -7.99
CA ASN A 77 32.36 -2.68 -6.60
C ASN A 77 32.91 -4.05 -6.19
N ASP A 78 32.49 -5.14 -6.84
CA ASP A 78 32.90 -6.51 -6.45
C ASP A 78 33.44 -7.39 -7.59
N GLY A 79 33.37 -6.91 -8.83
CA GLY A 79 33.91 -7.60 -10.00
C GLY A 79 33.09 -8.80 -10.47
N SER A 80 31.87 -8.99 -9.96
CA SER A 80 30.98 -10.08 -10.34
C SER A 80 30.12 -9.74 -11.57
N LEU A 81 29.86 -10.77 -12.40
CA LEU A 81 28.95 -10.69 -13.54
C LEU A 81 27.62 -11.37 -13.16
N GLY A 82 26.56 -10.59 -12.97
CA GLY A 82 25.23 -11.11 -12.65
C GLY A 82 24.52 -11.64 -13.89
N LEU A 83 24.10 -12.92 -13.86
CA LEU A 83 23.21 -13.53 -14.85
C LEU A 83 21.74 -13.31 -14.44
N VAL A 84 20.91 -12.81 -15.35
CA VAL A 84 19.48 -12.57 -15.09
C VAL A 84 18.67 -13.20 -16.24
N GLY A 85 18.06 -14.37 -15.99
CA GLY A 85 17.19 -15.07 -16.96
C GLY A 85 16.54 -16.36 -16.45
N ALA A 86 15.21 -16.34 -16.22
CA ALA A 86 14.19 -17.42 -16.24
C ALA A 86 13.14 -17.22 -15.13
N MET A 87 11.85 -17.40 -15.47
CA MET A 87 10.75 -17.48 -14.50
C MET A 87 11.03 -18.62 -13.50
N SER A 88 11.10 -18.31 -12.21
CA SER A 88 11.09 -19.36 -11.19
C SER A 88 9.64 -19.78 -10.93
N ASN A 89 9.29 -21.01 -11.30
CA ASN A 89 7.98 -21.59 -10.96
C ASN A 89 7.87 -21.99 -9.47
N ASP A 90 8.91 -21.74 -8.66
CA ASP A 90 8.94 -22.14 -7.25
C ASP A 90 8.13 -21.22 -6.34
N SER A 91 7.84 -20.00 -6.78
CA SER A 91 7.02 -19.02 -6.05
C SER A 91 5.65 -18.88 -6.69
N PRO A 92 4.54 -18.89 -5.91
CA PRO A 92 3.23 -18.57 -6.45
C PRO A 92 3.17 -17.11 -6.93
N VAL A 93 2.37 -16.86 -7.95
CA VAL A 93 1.96 -15.49 -8.31
C VAL A 93 1.12 -14.93 -7.18
N GLU A 94 1.51 -13.80 -6.59
CA GLU A 94 0.71 -13.16 -5.54
C GLU A 94 -0.11 -12.01 -6.13
N LEU A 95 -1.41 -12.01 -5.85
CA LEU A 95 -2.37 -11.04 -6.33
C LEU A 95 -3.00 -10.35 -5.13
N PHE A 96 -2.95 -9.02 -5.08
CA PHE A 96 -3.64 -8.24 -4.04
C PHE A 96 -4.85 -7.58 -4.65
N THR A 97 -6.03 -7.96 -4.15
CA THR A 97 -7.30 -7.69 -4.81
C THR A 97 -8.32 -7.06 -3.89
N GLN A 98 -9.31 -6.40 -4.49
CA GLN A 98 -10.45 -5.81 -3.82
C GLN A 98 -11.68 -6.02 -4.70
N ALA A 99 -12.71 -6.66 -4.16
CA ALA A 99 -14.04 -6.67 -4.80
C ALA A 99 -14.67 -5.27 -4.66
N LEU A 100 -15.02 -4.65 -5.79
CA LEU A 100 -15.73 -3.37 -5.80
C LEU A 100 -17.26 -3.58 -5.76
N ASP A 101 -17.72 -4.62 -6.47
CA ASP A 101 -19.09 -5.10 -6.48
C ASP A 101 -19.11 -6.60 -6.87
N GLU A 102 -20.30 -7.16 -7.13
CA GLU A 102 -20.48 -8.56 -7.51
C GLU A 102 -19.87 -8.91 -8.89
N GLU A 103 -19.63 -7.92 -9.75
CA GLU A 103 -19.17 -8.11 -11.13
C GLU A 103 -17.81 -7.47 -11.41
N THR A 104 -17.26 -6.69 -10.48
CA THR A 104 -16.07 -5.86 -10.66
C THR A 104 -15.03 -6.14 -9.58
N HIS A 105 -13.85 -6.55 -10.04
CA HIS A 105 -12.67 -6.78 -9.22
C HIS A 105 -11.59 -5.75 -9.52
N ASN A 106 -10.92 -5.25 -8.49
CA ASN A 106 -9.78 -4.36 -8.60
C ASN A 106 -8.50 -5.11 -8.18
N ILE A 107 -7.55 -5.29 -9.10
CA ILE A 107 -6.25 -5.89 -8.80
C ILE A 107 -5.23 -4.75 -8.62
N VAL A 108 -4.83 -4.49 -7.38
CA VAL A 108 -3.97 -3.36 -6.99
C VAL A 108 -2.49 -3.70 -7.09
N MET A 109 -2.14 -4.97 -6.81
CA MET A 109 -0.77 -5.44 -6.88
C MET A 109 -0.69 -6.84 -7.45
N ILE A 110 0.33 -7.05 -8.29
CA ILE A 110 0.71 -8.35 -8.83
C ILE A 110 2.21 -8.50 -8.59
N LEU A 111 2.59 -9.58 -7.91
CA LEU A 111 3.97 -10.01 -7.73
C LEU A 111 4.19 -11.30 -8.51
N ILE A 112 5.13 -11.25 -9.46
CA ILE A 112 5.51 -12.38 -10.30
C ILE A 112 7.04 -12.45 -10.31
N ASP A 113 7.58 -13.66 -10.19
CA ASP A 113 9.01 -13.94 -10.38
C ASP A 113 9.33 -13.99 -11.89
N ASP A 114 8.96 -12.93 -12.61
CA ASP A 114 9.27 -12.70 -14.01
C ASP A 114 10.06 -11.40 -14.15
N ILE A 115 11.31 -11.56 -14.51
CA ILE A 115 12.32 -10.51 -14.61
C ILE A 115 12.28 -9.77 -15.94
N ARG A 116 11.48 -10.22 -16.93
CA ARG A 116 11.33 -9.54 -18.22
C ARG A 116 10.71 -8.17 -18.02
N ASN A 117 11.26 -7.13 -18.67
CA ASN A 117 10.79 -5.76 -18.47
C ASN A 117 9.35 -5.51 -18.91
N ASP A 118 8.93 -6.11 -20.02
CA ASP A 118 7.63 -5.89 -20.66
C ASP A 118 6.69 -7.09 -20.49
N ILE A 119 6.17 -7.29 -19.28
CA ILE A 119 5.15 -8.31 -19.01
C ILE A 119 3.76 -7.78 -19.38
N THR A 120 3.08 -8.49 -20.26
CA THR A 120 1.71 -8.17 -20.70
C THR A 120 0.73 -9.10 -20.00
N ILE A 121 -0.25 -8.51 -19.31
CA ILE A 121 -1.24 -9.23 -18.53
C ILE A 121 -2.63 -8.94 -19.10
N GLU A 122 -3.35 -9.98 -19.46
CA GLU A 122 -4.77 -9.93 -19.78
C GLU A 122 -5.60 -10.32 -18.55
N VAL A 123 -6.78 -9.74 -18.41
CA VAL A 123 -7.76 -10.14 -17.40
C VAL A 123 -9.06 -10.58 -18.08
N LYS A 124 -9.66 -11.66 -17.58
CA LYS A 124 -10.93 -12.19 -18.11
C LYS A 124 -11.90 -12.45 -16.97
N ASN A 125 -13.08 -11.84 -17.05
CA ASN A 125 -14.16 -12.04 -16.08
C ASN A 125 -15.16 -13.06 -16.63
N LEU A 126 -15.55 -14.05 -15.81
CA LEU A 126 -16.49 -15.11 -16.16
C LEU A 126 -17.78 -15.08 -15.33
N THR A 127 -17.97 -14.14 -14.40
CA THR A 127 -19.12 -14.10 -13.46
C THR A 127 -20.46 -14.25 -14.17
N ASN A 128 -20.68 -13.52 -15.27
CA ASN A 128 -21.95 -13.54 -16.00
C ASN A 128 -21.98 -14.46 -17.23
N VAL A 129 -20.94 -15.27 -17.43
CA VAL A 129 -20.85 -16.19 -18.57
C VAL A 129 -21.25 -17.59 -18.11
N SER A 130 -22.56 -17.84 -18.17
CA SER A 130 -23.16 -19.12 -17.80
C SER A 130 -22.53 -20.23 -18.65
N ASN A 131 -21.85 -21.19 -18.00
CA ASN A 131 -21.15 -22.35 -18.58
C ASN A 131 -19.69 -22.13 -19.00
N SER A 132 -19.09 -20.95 -18.83
CA SER A 132 -17.64 -20.83 -19.02
C SER A 132 -16.86 -21.24 -17.76
N THR A 133 -15.77 -21.94 -18.01
CA THR A 133 -14.84 -22.50 -17.04
C THR A 133 -13.42 -21.96 -17.28
N LEU A 134 -12.52 -22.21 -16.33
CA LEU A 134 -11.10 -21.92 -16.50
C LEU A 134 -10.53 -22.66 -17.74
N GLN A 135 -11.00 -23.87 -18.01
CA GLN A 135 -10.55 -24.69 -19.14
C GLN A 135 -10.83 -24.01 -20.48
N ASP A 136 -11.96 -23.31 -20.60
CA ASP A 136 -12.33 -22.55 -21.80
C ASP A 136 -11.43 -21.33 -22.04
N CYS A 137 -10.63 -20.95 -21.03
CA CYS A 137 -9.65 -19.87 -21.12
C CYS A 137 -8.23 -20.36 -21.41
N MET A 138 -8.03 -21.69 -21.46
CA MET A 138 -6.76 -22.32 -21.85
C MET A 138 -6.59 -22.42 -23.36
N THR A 139 -7.55 -21.91 -24.14
CA THR A 139 -7.45 -21.79 -25.60
C THR A 139 -7.07 -20.35 -25.96
N GLU A 140 -6.12 -20.23 -26.89
CA GLU A 140 -5.69 -19.00 -27.54
C GLU A 140 -5.12 -17.90 -26.61
N PHE A 141 -3.79 -17.79 -26.60
CA PHE A 141 -3.03 -16.62 -26.17
C PHE A 141 -2.53 -15.91 -27.43
N ALA A 142 -3.34 -15.01 -28.00
CA ALA A 142 -3.01 -14.35 -29.25
C ALA A 142 -2.07 -13.15 -29.01
N VAL A 143 -2.66 -11.97 -28.79
CA VAL A 143 -1.95 -10.70 -28.58
C VAL A 143 -2.85 -9.76 -27.79
N ASP A 144 -2.27 -8.78 -27.09
CA ASP A 144 -3.02 -7.68 -26.50
C ASP A 144 -3.59 -6.72 -27.57
N ALA A 145 -4.34 -5.71 -27.13
CA ALA A 145 -4.92 -4.70 -28.02
C ALA A 145 -3.87 -3.87 -28.81
N LEU A 146 -2.59 -3.94 -28.41
CA LEU A 146 -1.45 -3.27 -29.05
C LEU A 146 -0.64 -4.24 -29.93
N GLY A 147 -1.07 -5.51 -30.07
CA GLY A 147 -0.40 -6.52 -30.86
C GLY A 147 0.79 -7.20 -30.16
N ARG A 148 0.99 -6.99 -28.85
CA ARG A 148 2.06 -7.62 -28.07
C ARG A 148 1.63 -9.01 -27.63
N LYS A 149 2.54 -9.99 -27.67
CA LYS A 149 2.28 -11.34 -27.17
C LYS A 149 1.92 -11.28 -25.68
N LEU A 150 0.83 -11.93 -25.28
CA LEU A 150 0.39 -12.00 -23.88
C LEU A 150 1.30 -12.91 -23.06
N CYS A 151 1.76 -12.42 -21.91
CA CYS A 151 2.59 -13.19 -20.98
C CYS A 151 1.75 -13.94 -19.95
N TYR A 152 0.69 -13.30 -19.45
CA TYR A 152 -0.19 -13.87 -18.44
C TYR A 152 -1.65 -13.55 -18.71
N ARG A 153 -2.55 -14.44 -18.29
CA ARG A 153 -3.99 -14.20 -18.22
C ARG A 153 -4.49 -14.50 -16.82
N ILE A 154 -5.11 -13.53 -16.16
CA ILE A 154 -5.78 -13.70 -14.88
C ILE A 154 -7.27 -13.89 -15.14
N VAL A 155 -7.83 -14.99 -14.62
CA VAL A 155 -9.24 -15.33 -14.81
C VAL A 155 -9.96 -15.15 -13.48
N VAL A 156 -11.01 -14.33 -13.49
CA VAL A 156 -11.84 -13.99 -12.33
C VAL A 156 -13.25 -14.50 -12.55
N LYS A 157 -13.88 -15.03 -11.50
CA LYS A 157 -15.28 -15.43 -11.49
C LYS A 157 -15.87 -15.21 -10.10
N ASP A 158 -17.07 -14.66 -10.03
CA ASP A 158 -17.81 -14.42 -8.79
C ASP A 158 -16.96 -13.63 -7.75
N SER A 159 -16.29 -12.57 -8.24
CA SER A 159 -15.37 -11.71 -7.48
C SER A 159 -14.18 -12.42 -6.82
N GLN A 160 -13.71 -13.53 -7.42
CA GLN A 160 -12.54 -14.28 -6.97
C GLN A 160 -11.65 -14.66 -8.15
N VAL A 161 -10.33 -14.71 -7.93
CA VAL A 161 -9.40 -15.23 -8.94
C VAL A 161 -9.49 -16.75 -8.95
N ILE A 162 -9.83 -17.32 -10.10
CA ILE A 162 -9.94 -18.78 -10.29
C ILE A 162 -8.73 -19.38 -11.01
N GLY A 163 -7.86 -18.55 -11.60
CA GLY A 163 -6.64 -19.02 -12.24
C GLY A 163 -5.74 -17.92 -12.78
N VAL A 164 -4.44 -18.21 -12.78
CA VAL A 164 -3.42 -17.44 -13.51
C VAL A 164 -2.82 -18.38 -14.56
N LEU A 165 -2.93 -17.99 -15.82
CA LEU A 165 -2.51 -18.80 -16.97
C LEU A 165 -1.29 -18.17 -17.63
N ALA A 166 -0.34 -19.00 -18.06
CA ALA A 166 0.84 -18.58 -18.82
C ALA A 166 1.13 -19.55 -19.97
N PRO A 167 1.57 -19.06 -21.15
CA PRO A 167 2.05 -19.90 -22.22
C PRO A 167 3.47 -20.37 -21.87
N LEU A 168 3.64 -21.69 -21.68
CA LEU A 168 4.93 -22.33 -21.37
C LEU A 168 5.24 -23.34 -22.49
N ALA A 169 6.25 -23.03 -23.30
CA ALA A 169 6.57 -23.72 -24.56
C ALA A 169 5.35 -23.77 -25.51
N ASP A 170 4.87 -24.98 -25.83
CA ASP A 170 3.76 -25.22 -26.76
C ASP A 170 2.38 -25.27 -26.08
N ASP A 171 2.33 -25.25 -24.74
CA ASP A 171 1.10 -25.41 -23.96
C ASP A 171 0.80 -24.19 -23.09
N ILE A 172 -0.49 -23.98 -22.80
CA ILE A 172 -0.93 -23.02 -21.78
C ILE A 172 -1.07 -23.77 -20.46
N LYS A 173 -0.40 -23.29 -19.41
CA LYS A 173 -0.44 -23.89 -18.08
C LYS A 173 -1.02 -22.92 -17.06
N GLN A 174 -1.70 -23.48 -16.06
CA GLN A 174 -2.08 -22.76 -14.86
C GLN A 174 -0.88 -22.69 -13.91
N LEU A 175 -0.52 -21.48 -13.49
CA LEU A 175 0.50 -21.25 -12.49
C LEU A 175 -0.10 -21.35 -11.08
N PRO A 176 0.68 -21.79 -10.07
CA PRO A 176 0.30 -21.61 -8.68
C PRO A 176 0.16 -20.12 -8.38
N PHE A 177 -0.89 -19.75 -7.64
CA PHE A 177 -1.13 -18.36 -7.25
C PHE A 177 -1.71 -18.28 -5.84
N LEU A 178 -1.56 -17.11 -5.22
CA LEU A 178 -2.13 -16.76 -3.93
C LEU A 178 -2.86 -15.42 -4.06
N GLU A 179 -4.15 -15.41 -3.77
CA GLU A 179 -4.95 -14.19 -3.72
C GLU A 179 -5.01 -13.66 -2.29
N HIS A 180 -4.62 -12.40 -2.12
CA HIS A 180 -4.71 -11.63 -0.90
C HIS A 180 -5.80 -10.58 -1.04
N VAL A 181 -6.85 -10.68 -0.22
CA VAL A 181 -7.89 -9.66 -0.18
C VAL A 181 -7.42 -8.48 0.66
N ILE A 182 -7.35 -7.31 0.05
CA ILE A 182 -7.00 -6.06 0.74
C ILE A 182 -8.18 -5.70 1.66
N PRO A 183 -7.93 -5.39 2.95
CA PRO A 183 -9.00 -4.92 3.83
C PRO A 183 -9.70 -3.69 3.24
N PRO A 184 -11.04 -3.58 3.35
CA PRO A 184 -11.78 -2.49 2.71
C PRO A 184 -11.47 -1.12 3.32
N GLU A 185 -11.82 -0.05 2.61
CA GLU A 185 -11.75 1.33 3.13
C GLU A 185 -12.50 1.46 4.46
N GLY A 186 -11.90 2.17 5.42
CA GLY A 186 -12.37 2.28 6.79
C GLY A 186 -11.88 1.19 7.75
N SER A 187 -11.24 0.13 7.23
CA SER A 187 -10.67 -0.93 8.07
C SER A 187 -9.46 -0.45 8.85
N LEU A 188 -9.35 -0.88 10.11
CA LEU A 188 -8.14 -0.76 10.92
C LEU A 188 -7.16 -1.88 10.53
N VAL A 189 -5.97 -1.49 10.12
CA VAL A 189 -4.89 -2.38 9.70
C VAL A 189 -3.65 -2.17 10.53
N LYS A 190 -2.93 -3.26 10.80
CA LYS A 190 -1.56 -3.24 11.29
C LYS A 190 -0.61 -3.04 10.13
N ILE A 191 0.38 -2.18 10.34
CA ILE A 191 1.47 -1.96 9.41
C ILE A 191 2.64 -2.80 9.92
N ARG A 192 3.03 -3.83 9.17
CA ARG A 192 4.06 -4.80 9.58
C ARG A 192 5.41 -4.13 9.87
N LYS A 193 5.73 -3.05 9.16
CA LYS A 193 6.96 -2.28 9.34
C LYS A 193 6.74 -1.13 10.31
N GLY A 194 7.25 -1.30 11.53
CA GLY A 194 7.07 -0.35 12.62
C GLY A 194 5.73 -0.63 13.30
N ASN A 195 5.77 -0.94 14.60
CA ASN A 195 4.61 -1.30 15.43
C ASN A 195 3.53 -0.20 15.43
N SER A 196 2.73 -0.16 14.36
CA SER A 196 1.86 0.95 14.00
C SER A 196 0.54 0.40 13.46
N ALA A 197 -0.52 1.19 13.60
CA ALA A 197 -1.82 0.88 13.03
C ALA A 197 -2.36 2.07 12.25
N GLY A 198 -3.08 1.79 11.18
CA GLY A 198 -3.67 2.80 10.31
C GLY A 198 -5.09 2.44 9.89
N ILE A 199 -5.84 3.45 9.48
CA ILE A 199 -7.15 3.29 8.84
C ILE A 199 -6.98 3.45 7.34
N ILE A 200 -7.41 2.46 6.56
CA ILE A 200 -7.40 2.57 5.09
C ILE A 200 -8.37 3.68 4.67
N LYS A 201 -7.87 4.66 3.93
CA LYS A 201 -8.68 5.77 3.40
C LYS A 201 -9.03 5.63 1.95
N ASN A 202 -8.09 5.15 1.16
CA ASN A 202 -8.26 5.06 -0.28
C ASN A 202 -7.47 3.89 -0.83
N ILE A 203 -8.15 3.05 -1.60
CA ILE A 203 -7.52 1.99 -2.37
C ILE A 203 -7.50 2.45 -3.84
N PRO A 204 -6.31 2.70 -4.42
CA PRO A 204 -6.23 3.21 -5.78
C PRO A 204 -6.72 2.17 -6.78
N THR A 205 -7.20 2.66 -7.92
CA THR A 205 -7.61 1.83 -9.05
C THR A 205 -6.37 1.20 -9.69
N GLY A 206 -6.32 -0.13 -9.66
CA GLY A 206 -5.35 -0.93 -10.40
C GLY A 206 -5.95 -1.48 -11.70
N ILE A 207 -5.74 -2.77 -11.97
CA ILE A 207 -6.36 -3.43 -13.12
C ILE A 207 -7.80 -3.78 -12.76
N ILE A 208 -8.75 -3.15 -13.46
CA ILE A 208 -10.18 -3.41 -13.30
C ILE A 208 -10.58 -4.62 -14.15
N VAL A 209 -11.19 -5.60 -13.50
CA VAL A 209 -11.72 -6.83 -14.09
C VAL A 209 -13.23 -6.79 -14.02
N THR A 210 -13.90 -6.49 -15.14
CA THR A 210 -15.35 -6.32 -15.20
C THR A 210 -15.95 -6.91 -16.47
N ASN A 211 -17.21 -7.36 -16.41
CA ASN A 211 -18.01 -7.72 -17.58
C ASN A 211 -18.65 -6.49 -18.26
N ASN A 212 -18.68 -5.35 -17.58
CA ASN A 212 -19.34 -4.13 -18.04
C ASN A 212 -18.35 -2.95 -18.10
N PRO A 213 -17.55 -2.83 -19.18
CA PRO A 213 -16.55 -1.77 -19.31
C PRO A 213 -17.16 -0.36 -19.44
N LYS A 214 -18.49 -0.23 -19.54
CA LYS A 214 -19.20 1.05 -19.59
C LYS A 214 -19.60 1.57 -18.22
N ASP A 215 -19.41 0.79 -17.14
CA ASP A 215 -19.68 1.29 -15.81
C ASP A 215 -18.72 2.44 -15.49
N ASN A 216 -19.30 3.57 -15.09
CA ASN A 216 -18.56 4.75 -14.66
C ASN A 216 -17.98 4.50 -13.27
N PHE A 217 -16.96 3.65 -13.17
CA PHE A 217 -16.19 3.56 -11.96
C PHE A 217 -15.41 4.86 -11.76
N VAL A 218 -15.44 5.39 -10.55
CA VAL A 218 -14.64 6.57 -10.20
C VAL A 218 -13.22 6.09 -10.02
N ARG A 219 -12.35 6.37 -10.99
CA ARG A 219 -10.92 6.12 -10.86
C ARG A 219 -10.39 6.85 -9.63
N LYS A 220 -9.72 6.11 -8.76
CA LYS A 220 -9.04 6.63 -7.58
C LYS A 220 -7.54 6.54 -7.81
N ASP A 221 -6.86 7.67 -7.65
CA ASP A 221 -5.40 7.72 -7.64
C ASP A 221 -4.89 7.80 -6.19
N LEU A 222 -3.62 7.46 -6.01
CA LEU A 222 -2.94 7.59 -4.72
C LEU A 222 -2.85 9.06 -4.30
N GLN A 223 -3.21 9.38 -3.06
CA GLN A 223 -3.24 10.75 -2.54
C GLN A 223 -2.10 11.04 -1.57
N PHE A 224 -1.63 10.03 -0.83
CA PHE A 224 -0.64 10.22 0.23
C PHE A 224 0.78 9.93 -0.26
N THR A 225 1.75 10.40 0.53
CA THR A 225 3.17 10.19 0.21
C THR A 225 3.52 8.73 0.45
N ARG A 226 4.21 8.10 -0.51
CA ARG A 226 4.66 6.71 -0.40
C ARG A 226 5.72 6.58 0.68
N GLU A 227 5.49 5.65 1.59
CA GLU A 227 6.50 5.23 2.56
C GLU A 227 7.50 4.29 1.87
N GLY A 228 8.78 4.51 2.12
CA GLY A 228 9.87 3.82 1.43
C GLY A 228 9.87 2.32 1.72
N THR A 229 9.54 1.51 0.71
CA THR A 229 9.62 0.05 0.81
C THR A 229 10.31 -0.51 -0.41
N GLU A 230 11.40 -1.25 -0.19
CA GLU A 230 11.98 -2.11 -1.21
C GLU A 230 11.04 -3.28 -1.46
N LEU A 231 10.63 -3.42 -2.72
CA LEU A 231 9.87 -4.59 -3.17
C LEU A 231 10.85 -5.76 -3.32
N PHE A 232 10.55 -6.87 -2.65
CA PHE A 232 11.36 -8.09 -2.75
C PHE A 232 11.20 -8.82 -4.09
N ARG A 233 10.12 -8.53 -4.83
CA ARG A 233 9.79 -9.14 -6.13
C ARG A 233 9.32 -8.09 -7.14
N LYS A 234 9.40 -8.43 -8.43
CA LYS A 234 8.95 -7.51 -9.48
C LYS A 234 7.45 -7.27 -9.39
N HIS A 235 7.11 -5.99 -9.28
CA HIS A 235 5.75 -5.51 -9.42
C HIS A 235 5.50 -5.02 -10.85
N VAL A 236 4.31 -5.29 -11.39
CA VAL A 236 3.87 -4.73 -12.68
C VAL A 236 3.91 -3.21 -12.60
N ALA A 237 4.72 -2.57 -13.45
CA ALA A 237 5.08 -1.16 -13.31
C ALA A 237 3.89 -0.18 -13.40
N ASP A 238 2.80 -0.57 -14.06
CA ASP A 238 1.59 0.25 -14.24
C ASP A 238 0.65 0.24 -13.03
N LEU A 239 0.88 -0.66 -12.08
CA LEU A 239 0.11 -0.76 -10.86
C LEU A 239 0.76 0.05 -9.75
N HIS A 240 -0.07 0.59 -8.85
CA HIS A 240 0.46 1.35 -7.73
C HIS A 240 1.15 0.42 -6.72
N GLY A 241 0.49 -0.65 -6.29
CA GLY A 241 0.98 -1.50 -5.20
C GLY A 241 0.92 -0.86 -3.81
N PHE A 242 0.34 0.34 -3.69
CA PHE A 242 0.19 1.08 -2.43
C PHE A 242 -1.29 1.37 -2.16
N VAL A 243 -1.62 1.59 -0.89
CA VAL A 243 -2.91 2.14 -0.44
C VAL A 243 -2.67 3.30 0.51
N ASP A 244 -3.59 4.25 0.53
CA ASP A 244 -3.53 5.42 1.40
C ASP A 244 -4.08 5.07 2.80
N CYS A 245 -3.27 5.27 3.83
CA CYS A 245 -3.65 5.05 5.22
C CYS A 245 -3.50 6.33 6.04
N GLU A 246 -4.45 6.54 6.96
CA GLU A 246 -4.26 7.44 8.09
C GLU A 246 -3.68 6.63 9.26
N VAL A 247 -2.41 6.87 9.60
CA VAL A 247 -1.75 6.23 10.74
C VAL A 247 -2.31 6.81 12.02
N VAL A 248 -3.03 5.98 12.77
CA VAL A 248 -3.74 6.35 14.00
C VAL A 248 -3.04 5.86 15.26
N TYR A 249 -2.04 4.98 15.12
CA TYR A 249 -1.20 4.50 16.21
C TYR A 249 0.23 4.39 15.72
N GLU A 250 1.17 5.06 16.39
CA GLU A 250 2.59 4.99 16.07
C GLU A 250 3.41 5.21 17.35
N ASN A 251 4.50 4.47 17.51
CA ASN A 251 5.42 4.62 18.65
C ASN A 251 4.77 4.49 20.05
N GLY A 252 3.70 3.71 20.17
CA GLY A 252 3.01 3.50 21.44
C GLY A 252 1.90 4.51 21.74
N GLU A 253 1.66 5.48 20.86
CA GLU A 253 0.68 6.55 21.08
C GLU A 253 -0.41 6.57 19.99
N TRP A 254 -1.65 6.82 20.43
CA TRP A 254 -2.79 7.01 19.54
C TRP A 254 -2.89 8.46 19.06
N GLN A 255 -2.89 8.67 17.75
CA GLN A 255 -2.88 9.98 17.10
C GLN A 255 -4.21 10.29 16.40
N LEU A 256 -5.33 10.17 17.12
CA LEU A 256 -6.68 10.29 16.54
C LEU A 256 -7.07 11.71 16.10
N GLU A 257 -6.40 12.74 16.62
CA GLU A 257 -6.70 14.12 16.28
C GLU A 257 -6.14 14.54 14.93
N LYS A 258 -4.88 14.15 14.67
CA LYS A 258 -4.11 14.46 13.46
C LYS A 258 -3.31 13.22 13.06
N PRO A 259 -3.98 12.21 12.47
CA PRO A 259 -3.29 11.03 12.01
C PRO A 259 -2.35 11.38 10.85
N ASP A 260 -1.21 10.71 10.82
CA ASP A 260 -0.24 10.84 9.75
C ASP A 260 -0.79 10.23 8.45
N GLN A 261 -0.67 10.95 7.33
CA GLN A 261 -1.17 10.50 6.03
C GLN A 261 -0.03 9.92 5.20
N LYS A 262 0.03 8.59 5.13
CA LYS A 262 1.10 7.84 4.45
C LYS A 262 0.50 6.75 3.56
N ALA A 263 1.15 6.49 2.43
CA ALA A 263 0.79 5.40 1.54
C ALA A 263 1.71 4.20 1.78
N PHE A 264 1.14 3.05 2.09
CA PHE A 264 1.88 1.83 2.41
C PHE A 264 1.72 0.78 1.33
N ASN A 265 2.77 -0.03 1.15
CA ASN A 265 2.68 -1.18 0.26
C ASN A 265 1.62 -2.16 0.77
N VAL A 266 0.79 -2.68 -0.11
CA VAL A 266 -0.26 -3.65 0.28
C VAL A 266 0.30 -4.92 0.93
N THR A 267 1.56 -5.27 0.66
CA THR A 267 2.25 -6.42 1.30
C THR A 267 2.56 -6.18 2.78
N ASP A 268 2.60 -4.92 3.21
CA ASP A 268 2.94 -4.52 4.57
C ASP A 268 1.69 -4.36 5.46
N LEU A 269 0.50 -4.61 4.92
CA LEU A 269 -0.76 -4.42 5.63
C LEU A 269 -1.40 -5.75 6.01
N GLU A 270 -1.89 -5.79 7.24
CA GLU A 270 -2.71 -6.88 7.76
C GLU A 270 -3.90 -6.31 8.51
N LEU A 271 -5.02 -7.02 8.56
CA LEU A 271 -6.12 -6.62 9.43
C LEU A 271 -5.62 -6.55 10.88
N ALA A 272 -5.98 -5.50 11.61
CA ALA A 272 -5.61 -5.39 13.01
C ALA A 272 -6.23 -6.53 13.83
N ASP A 273 -5.54 -7.00 14.86
CA ASP A 273 -6.06 -8.03 15.76
C ASP A 273 -7.15 -7.46 16.69
N GLU A 274 -7.89 -8.36 17.33
CA GLU A 274 -9.02 -8.01 18.21
C GLU A 274 -8.60 -7.08 19.35
N ASP A 275 -7.40 -7.27 19.91
CA ASP A 275 -6.87 -6.43 20.99
C ASP A 275 -6.65 -5.00 20.51
N THR A 276 -5.97 -4.82 19.37
CA THR A 276 -5.72 -3.48 18.80
C THR A 276 -7.03 -2.80 18.38
N GLN A 277 -7.98 -3.56 17.82
CA GLN A 277 -9.30 -3.04 17.48
C GLN A 277 -10.06 -2.58 18.73
N THR A 278 -10.06 -3.39 19.78
CA THR A 278 -10.73 -3.07 21.05
C THR A 278 -10.14 -1.83 21.70
N GLU A 279 -8.81 -1.73 21.74
CA GLU A 279 -8.11 -0.56 22.26
C GLU A 279 -8.45 0.70 21.43
N TYR A 280 -8.41 0.59 20.10
CA TYR A 280 -8.78 1.70 19.22
C TYR A 280 -10.19 2.24 19.52
N PHE A 281 -11.19 1.36 19.63
CA PHE A 281 -12.56 1.76 19.95
C PHE A 281 -12.66 2.40 21.34
N TYR A 282 -11.96 1.86 22.33
CA TYR A 282 -11.92 2.45 23.68
C TYR A 282 -11.34 3.87 23.67
N VAL A 283 -10.20 4.08 23.01
CA VAL A 283 -9.57 5.41 22.92
C VAL A 283 -10.44 6.37 22.12
N GLN A 284 -11.06 5.89 21.04
CA GLN A 284 -11.99 6.67 20.24
C GLN A 284 -13.20 7.14 21.06
N ASP A 285 -13.79 6.26 21.86
CA ASP A 285 -14.94 6.58 22.71
C ASP A 285 -14.58 7.50 23.88
N SER A 286 -13.39 7.33 24.46
CA SER A 286 -12.87 8.26 25.49
C SER A 286 -12.72 9.67 24.93
N LEU A 287 -12.07 9.82 23.76
CA LEU A 287 -11.89 11.11 23.11
C LEU A 287 -13.25 11.75 22.75
N ARG A 288 -14.20 10.95 22.27
CA ARG A 288 -15.58 11.41 21.98
C ARG A 288 -16.29 11.92 23.22
N SER A 289 -16.18 11.21 24.34
CA SER A 289 -16.79 11.60 25.61
C SER A 289 -16.23 12.93 26.12
N GLU A 290 -14.92 13.11 26.06
CA GLU A 290 -14.25 14.36 26.44
C GLU A 290 -14.72 15.56 25.61
N VAL A 291 -14.73 15.43 24.28
CA VAL A 291 -15.17 16.52 23.39
C VAL A 291 -16.66 16.87 23.61
N THR A 292 -17.50 15.86 23.85
CA THR A 292 -18.93 16.06 24.14
C THR A 292 -19.14 16.80 25.47
N ASN A 293 -18.35 16.45 26.49
CA ASN A 293 -18.36 17.14 27.78
C ASN A 293 -17.88 18.60 27.66
N ASP A 294 -16.82 18.85 26.89
CA ASP A 294 -16.28 20.20 26.67
C ASP A 294 -17.29 21.13 25.98
N ILE A 295 -18.02 20.63 24.97
CA ILE A 295 -19.10 21.39 24.32
C ILE A 295 -20.18 21.75 25.34
N THR A 296 -20.57 20.81 26.20
CA THR A 296 -21.59 21.03 27.24
C THR A 296 -21.15 22.11 28.23
N ILE A 297 -19.89 22.07 28.68
CA ILE A 297 -19.30 23.07 29.59
C ILE A 297 -19.31 24.47 28.94
N LEU A 298 -18.94 24.57 27.66
CA LEU A 298 -18.94 25.85 26.94
C LEU A 298 -20.36 26.42 26.83
N LEU A 299 -21.35 25.60 26.51
CA LEU A 299 -22.75 26.04 26.41
C LEU A 299 -23.29 26.50 27.76
N ASP A 300 -23.00 25.78 28.84
CA ASP A 300 -23.39 26.18 30.20
C ASP A 300 -22.73 27.50 30.63
N LYS A 301 -21.48 27.75 30.20
CA LYS A 301 -20.81 29.03 30.44
C LYS A 301 -21.55 30.17 29.74
N VAL A 302 -21.95 29.98 28.48
CA VAL A 302 -22.71 31.01 27.74
C VAL A 302 -24.07 31.28 28.39
N ASP A 303 -24.80 30.23 28.79
CA ASP A 303 -26.09 30.38 29.48
C ASP A 303 -25.97 31.17 30.78
N LYS A 304 -24.92 30.92 31.59
CA LYS A 304 -24.67 31.70 32.81
C LYS A 304 -24.47 33.18 32.51
N ILE A 305 -23.70 33.52 31.46
CA ILE A 305 -23.48 34.91 31.06
C ILE A 305 -24.79 35.55 30.60
N VAL A 306 -25.59 34.85 29.79
CA VAL A 306 -26.89 35.33 29.31
C VAL A 306 -27.88 35.57 30.45
N ILE A 307 -27.94 34.68 31.45
CA ILE A 307 -28.75 34.85 32.66
C ILE A 307 -28.31 36.09 33.44
N GLN A 308 -26.99 36.29 33.63
CA GLN A 308 -26.46 37.47 34.31
C GLN A 308 -26.80 38.78 33.58
N LEU A 309 -26.73 38.77 32.24
CA LEU A 309 -27.11 39.91 31.40
C LEU A 309 -28.61 40.23 31.52
N LYS A 310 -29.48 39.22 31.42
CA LYS A 310 -30.94 39.36 31.60
C LYS A 310 -31.31 39.91 32.98
N ASN A 311 -30.64 39.43 34.02
CA ASN A 311 -30.88 39.86 35.40
C ASN A 311 -30.29 41.24 35.71
N LYS A 312 -29.67 41.92 34.73
CA LYS A 312 -29.01 43.23 34.88
C LYS A 312 -28.03 43.24 36.07
N SER A 313 -27.33 42.13 36.26
CA SER A 313 -26.43 41.90 37.40
C SER A 313 -25.09 42.68 37.30
N TYR A 314 -24.92 43.51 36.26
CA TYR A 314 -23.71 44.26 35.96
C TYR A 314 -23.82 45.71 36.42
N LYS A 315 -22.69 46.25 36.92
CA LYS A 315 -22.66 47.57 37.56
C LYS A 315 -22.49 48.71 36.57
N ASN A 316 -21.96 48.45 35.36
CA ASN A 316 -21.76 49.46 34.33
C ASN A 316 -21.87 48.87 32.91
N ILE A 317 -21.98 49.76 31.91
CA ILE A 317 -22.19 49.39 30.51
C ILE A 317 -20.97 48.68 29.88
N ASP A 318 -19.77 48.97 30.37
CA ASP A 318 -18.54 48.35 29.87
C ASP A 318 -18.45 46.87 30.28
N GLN A 319 -18.91 46.53 31.50
CA GLN A 319 -19.05 45.13 31.93
C GLN A 319 -20.06 44.37 31.07
N VAL A 320 -21.18 45.01 30.71
CA VAL A 320 -22.19 44.41 29.81
C VAL A 320 -21.60 44.14 28.42
N LYS A 321 -20.85 45.09 27.85
CA LYS A 321 -20.17 44.92 26.56
C LYS A 321 -19.12 43.82 26.59
N ASN A 322 -18.32 43.74 27.65
CA ASN A 322 -17.31 42.69 27.81
C ASN A 322 -17.94 41.31 27.98
N ALA A 323 -19.02 41.19 28.78
CA ALA A 323 -19.77 39.95 28.94
C ALA A 323 -20.42 39.50 27.63
N LEU A 324 -21.00 40.44 26.85
CA LEU A 324 -21.50 40.15 25.51
C LEU A 324 -20.38 39.64 24.59
N LYS A 325 -19.20 40.26 24.62
CA LYS A 325 -18.04 39.80 23.83
C LYS A 325 -17.63 38.38 24.21
N GLU A 326 -17.44 38.11 25.50
CA GLU A 326 -17.06 36.80 26.02
C GLU A 326 -18.09 35.71 25.65
N ALA A 327 -19.39 36.00 25.77
CA ALA A 327 -20.44 35.07 25.36
C ALA A 327 -20.37 34.73 23.87
N ASN A 328 -20.07 35.70 23.01
CA ASN A 328 -19.95 35.47 21.57
C ASN A 328 -18.70 34.66 21.20
N GLU A 329 -17.56 34.92 21.84
CA GLU A 329 -16.32 34.16 21.63
C GLU A 329 -16.49 32.71 22.12
N THR A 330 -17.09 32.51 23.29
CA THR A 330 -17.36 31.18 23.84
C THR A 330 -18.35 30.40 22.96
N LEU A 331 -19.41 31.05 22.47
CA LEU A 331 -20.38 30.45 21.54
C LEU A 331 -19.74 30.09 20.19
N TYR A 332 -18.82 30.91 19.70
CA TYR A 332 -18.06 30.64 18.48
C TYR A 332 -17.19 29.38 18.63
N ASN A 333 -16.49 29.24 19.75
CA ASN A 333 -15.69 28.03 20.03
C ASN A 333 -16.55 26.76 20.12
N ALA A 334 -17.70 26.83 20.79
CA ALA A 334 -18.64 25.70 20.84
C ALA A 334 -19.15 25.29 19.45
N LYS A 335 -19.38 26.26 18.55
CA LYS A 335 -19.75 25.98 17.15
C LYS A 335 -18.64 25.29 16.37
N ILE A 336 -17.39 25.72 16.53
CA ILE A 336 -16.24 25.08 15.87
C ILE A 336 -16.13 23.61 16.32
N MET A 337 -16.13 23.37 17.63
CA MET A 337 -16.06 22.00 18.18
C MET A 337 -17.19 21.12 17.67
N ARG A 338 -18.40 21.66 17.60
CA ARG A 338 -19.56 20.96 17.05
C ARG A 338 -19.38 20.62 15.56
N CYS A 339 -18.90 21.55 14.75
CA CYS A 339 -18.62 21.30 13.33
C CYS A 339 -17.60 20.17 13.17
N HIS A 340 -16.53 20.16 13.96
CA HIS A 340 -15.53 19.08 13.93
C HIS A 340 -16.12 17.71 14.30
N LEU A 341 -17.01 17.63 15.28
CA LEU A 341 -17.71 16.37 15.58
C LEU A 341 -18.59 15.90 14.42
N THR A 342 -19.26 16.84 13.73
CA THR A 342 -20.17 16.52 12.62
C THR A 342 -19.39 16.02 11.39
N GLU A 343 -18.25 16.64 11.09
CA GLU A 343 -17.35 16.25 9.99
C GLU A 343 -16.71 14.88 10.23
N LYS A 344 -16.34 14.55 11.48
CA LYS A 344 -15.72 13.27 11.83
C LYS A 344 -16.70 12.09 11.89
N GLN A 345 -18.02 12.32 11.95
CA GLN A 345 -19.00 11.24 12.17
C GLN A 345 -19.47 10.48 10.93
N GLY A 346 -19.37 11.03 9.72
CA GLY A 346 -19.94 10.38 8.54
C GLY A 346 -21.43 9.99 8.74
N SER A 347 -21.90 8.95 8.03
CA SER A 347 -23.30 8.50 8.06
C SER A 347 -23.66 7.53 9.20
N ASN A 348 -22.73 7.21 10.10
CA ASN A 348 -22.97 6.25 11.18
C ASN A 348 -22.94 6.97 12.53
N ILE A 349 -24.05 7.63 12.83
CA ILE A 349 -24.13 8.58 13.94
C ILE A 349 -24.66 7.88 15.18
N ASP A 350 -23.85 7.90 16.25
CA ASP A 350 -24.28 7.57 17.60
C ASP A 350 -25.49 8.44 17.97
N SER A 351 -26.57 7.80 18.41
CA SER A 351 -27.82 8.49 18.75
C SER A 351 -27.67 9.45 19.93
N GLU A 352 -26.74 9.17 20.85
CA GLU A 352 -26.46 10.04 21.99
C GLU A 352 -25.73 11.31 21.54
N ILE A 353 -24.74 11.17 20.66
CA ILE A 353 -24.03 12.32 20.07
C ILE A 353 -24.98 13.14 19.17
N THR A 354 -25.85 12.48 18.40
CA THR A 354 -26.89 13.17 17.60
C THR A 354 -27.78 14.02 18.49
N THR A 355 -28.16 13.47 19.64
CA THR A 355 -29.00 14.16 20.63
C THR A 355 -28.26 15.37 21.18
N VAL A 356 -27.00 15.23 21.62
CA VAL A 356 -26.19 16.35 22.10
C VAL A 356 -25.98 17.40 21.01
N LEU A 357 -25.74 17.00 19.75
CA LEU A 357 -25.57 17.92 18.62
C LEU A 357 -26.86 18.72 18.35
N ASN A 358 -28.01 18.07 18.37
CA ASN A 358 -29.31 18.69 18.16
C ASN A 358 -29.71 19.61 19.33
N GLU A 359 -29.50 19.15 20.56
CA GLU A 359 -29.70 19.96 21.77
C GLU A 359 -28.78 21.18 21.76
N SER A 360 -27.50 20.98 21.44
CA SER A 360 -26.52 22.05 21.28
C SER A 360 -26.93 23.05 20.20
N GLN A 361 -27.37 22.60 19.02
CA GLN A 361 -27.87 23.48 17.95
C GLN A 361 -29.10 24.28 18.39
N THR A 362 -30.03 23.64 19.10
CA THR A 362 -31.22 24.30 19.64
C THR A 362 -30.83 25.38 20.65
N ARG A 363 -29.95 25.03 21.58
CA ARG A 363 -29.44 25.91 22.64
C ARG A 363 -28.65 27.09 22.07
N ILE A 364 -27.76 26.84 21.11
CA ILE A 364 -27.04 27.87 20.33
C ILE A 364 -28.02 28.84 19.68
N SER A 365 -29.05 28.33 19.00
CA SER A 365 -30.04 29.16 18.30
C SER A 365 -30.83 30.05 19.27
N GLN A 366 -31.19 29.51 20.44
CA GLN A 366 -31.84 30.25 21.50
C GLN A 366 -30.94 31.36 22.06
N ILE A 367 -29.70 31.02 22.44
CA ILE A 367 -28.70 31.95 22.95
C ILE A 367 -28.44 33.09 21.96
N GLU A 368 -28.30 32.79 20.66
CA GLU A 368 -28.10 33.82 19.64
C GLU A 368 -29.26 34.82 19.57
N ARG A 369 -30.49 34.32 19.68
CA ARG A 369 -31.68 35.16 19.68
C ARG A 369 -31.67 36.07 20.91
N GLU A 370 -31.31 35.52 22.06
CA GLU A 370 -31.25 36.26 23.32
C GLU A 370 -30.14 37.31 23.31
N LEU A 371 -28.94 36.97 22.84
CA LEU A 371 -27.83 37.91 22.68
C LEU A 371 -28.15 39.03 21.68
N ARG A 372 -28.87 38.72 20.59
CA ARG A 372 -29.36 39.75 19.65
C ARG A 372 -30.31 40.72 20.34
N THR A 373 -31.28 40.23 21.11
CA THR A 373 -32.21 41.07 21.87
C THR A 373 -31.47 41.94 22.89
N LEU A 374 -30.56 41.34 23.67
CA LEU A 374 -29.78 42.05 24.68
C LEU A 374 -28.89 43.15 24.06
N ARG A 375 -28.31 42.92 22.88
CA ARG A 375 -27.56 43.97 22.15
C ARG A 375 -28.45 45.15 21.78
N PHE A 376 -29.66 44.89 21.29
CA PHE A 376 -30.62 45.96 20.99
C PHE A 376 -30.98 46.76 22.24
N GLU A 377 -31.28 46.08 23.35
CA GLU A 377 -31.61 46.73 24.63
C GLU A 377 -30.44 47.56 25.17
N THR A 378 -29.22 47.04 25.09
CA THR A 378 -28.00 47.72 25.58
C THR A 378 -27.64 48.93 24.72
N ASN A 379 -27.91 48.91 23.41
CA ASN A 379 -27.68 50.05 22.52
C ASN A 379 -28.76 51.15 22.65
N MET A 380 -29.88 50.87 23.33
CA MET A 380 -30.94 51.84 23.62
C MET A 380 -30.83 52.48 25.01
N MET A 381 -29.96 51.94 25.89
CA MET A 381 -29.55 52.58 27.15
C MET A 381 -28.42 53.57 26.89
#